data_AF-A0A7Y5TJ05-F1
#
_entry.id   AF-A0A7Y5TJ05-F1
#
_cell.length_a   1.000
_cell.length_b   1.000
_cell.length_c   1.000
_cell.angle_alpha   90.00
_cell.angle_beta   90.00
_cell.angle_gamma   90.00
#
_symmetry.space_group_name_H-M   'P 1'
#
loop_
_entity.id
_entity.type
_entity.pdbx_description
1 polymer ?
#
loop_
_entity_poly.entity_id
_entity_poly.type
_entity_poly.pdbx_seq_one_letter_code
_entity_poly.pdbx_strand_id
1 'polypeptide(L)' 'AQELAKQTDDAALAETFAPVAEALADNIETISQELVDAQGHPVDIGGYYRPDAAKVATVMRPSKTFNSVIDSLA' A
#
# COMPACT_ATOMS: atom_id res chain seq x y z
N ALA A 1 -5.43 -0.14 -9.82
CA ALA A 1 -4.42 -0.86 -10.62
C ALA A 1 -5.08 -1.72 -11.70
N GLN A 2 -5.98 -2.66 -11.36
CA GLN A 2 -6.63 -3.56 -12.34
C GLN A 2 -7.30 -2.83 -13.51
N GLU A 3 -8.07 -1.77 -13.27
CA GLU A 3 -8.72 -1.01 -14.36
C GLU A 3 -7.70 -0.29 -15.25
N LEU A 4 -6.66 0.31 -14.65
CA LEU A 4 -5.58 0.96 -15.40
C LEU A 4 -4.77 -0.02 -16.24
N ALA A 5 -4.59 -1.26 -15.77
CA ALA A 5 -3.92 -2.33 -16.51
C ALA A 5 -4.76 -2.89 -17.68
N LYS A 6 -6.10 -2.77 -17.62
CA LYS A 6 -7.02 -3.35 -18.62
C LYS A 6 -7.50 -2.36 -19.68
N GLN A 7 -7.46 -1.06 -19.38
CA GLN A 7 -7.93 -0.03 -20.32
C GLN A 7 -7.08 0.00 -21.60
N THR A 8 -7.64 0.59 -22.65
CA THR A 8 -7.03 0.65 -24.00
C THR A 8 -6.84 2.06 -24.53
N ASP A 9 -7.13 3.08 -23.72
CA ASP A 9 -7.01 4.49 -24.07
C ASP A 9 -5.55 4.97 -24.01
N ASP A 10 -4.73 4.34 -23.15
CA ASP A 10 -3.30 4.62 -22.99
C ASP A 10 -2.52 3.32 -22.75
N ALA A 11 -1.85 2.82 -23.79
CA ALA A 11 -1.10 1.57 -23.71
C ALA A 11 0.08 1.63 -22.73
N ALA A 12 0.77 2.78 -22.63
CA ALA A 12 1.91 2.94 -21.73
C ALA A 12 1.46 2.91 -20.26
N LEU A 13 0.31 3.51 -19.97
CA LEU A 13 -0.30 3.45 -18.65
C LEU A 13 -0.76 2.02 -18.30
N ALA A 14 -1.33 1.29 -19.27
CA ALA A 14 -1.70 -0.11 -19.08
C ALA A 14 -0.49 -1.00 -18.76
N GLU A 15 0.59 -0.87 -19.54
CA GLU A 15 1.84 -1.59 -19.33
C GLU A 15 2.47 -1.28 -17.95
N THR A 16 2.45 -0.01 -17.53
CA THR A 16 2.97 0.42 -16.23
C THR A 16 2.19 -0.21 -15.06
N PHE A 17 0.86 -0.26 -15.17
CA PHE A 17 0.01 -0.77 -14.09
C PHE A 17 -0.21 -2.29 -14.11
N ALA A 18 0.14 -2.98 -15.19
CA ALA A 18 0.04 -4.43 -15.30
C ALA A 18 0.78 -5.18 -14.15
N PRO A 19 2.09 -4.98 -13.93
CA PRO A 19 2.81 -5.66 -12.85
C PRO A 19 2.33 -5.24 -11.46
N VAL A 20 1.87 -3.99 -11.29
CA VAL A 20 1.29 -3.52 -10.03
C VAL A 20 -0.04 -4.22 -9.74
N ALA A 21 -0.88 -4.38 -10.75
CA ALA A 21 -2.18 -5.05 -10.61
C ALA A 21 -2.01 -6.54 -10.26
N GLU A 22 -1.05 -7.21 -10.90
CA GLU A 22 -0.68 -8.60 -10.61
C GLU A 22 -0.13 -8.74 -9.19
N ALA A 23 0.87 -7.95 -8.81
CA ALA A 23 1.48 -8.01 -7.49
C ALA A 23 0.47 -7.73 -6.35
N LEU A 24 -0.47 -6.80 -6.53
CA LEU A 24 -1.54 -6.55 -5.56
C LEU A 24 -2.53 -7.71 -5.47
N ALA A 25 -2.86 -8.35 -6.60
CA ALA A 25 -3.79 -9.47 -6.63
C ALA A 25 -3.19 -10.72 -5.96
N ASP A 26 -1.93 -11.02 -6.27
CA ASP A 26 -1.22 -12.20 -5.75
C ASP A 26 -0.98 -12.12 -4.23
N ASN A 27 -0.87 -10.90 -3.69
CA ASN A 27 -0.55 -10.67 -2.28
C ASN A 27 -1.76 -10.18 -1.44
N ILE A 28 -2.98 -10.21 -1.98
CA ILE A 28 -4.13 -9.58 -1.31
C ILE A 28 -4.41 -10.14 0.08
N GLU A 29 -4.25 -11.45 0.28
CA GLU A 29 -4.45 -12.10 1.57
C GLU A 29 -3.38 -11.69 2.58
N THR A 30 -2.11 -11.69 2.17
CA THR A 30 -0.98 -11.24 3.02
C THR A 30 -1.13 -9.77 3.40
N ILE A 31 -1.46 -8.90 2.44
CA ILE A 31 -1.69 -7.47 2.69
C ILE A 31 -2.85 -7.30 3.69
N SER A 32 -3.95 -8.01 3.49
CA SER A 32 -5.11 -7.93 4.38
C SER A 32 -4.76 -8.38 5.80
N GLN A 33 -4.01 -9.46 5.94
CA GLN A 33 -3.56 -9.95 7.25
C GLN A 33 -2.62 -8.95 7.93
N GLU A 34 -1.63 -8.39 7.22
CA GLU A 34 -0.74 -7.36 7.77
C GLU A 34 -1.50 -6.11 8.27
N LEU A 35 -2.59 -5.72 7.59
CA LEU A 35 -3.45 -4.62 8.02
C LEU A 35 -4.33 -4.97 9.23
N VAL A 36 -4.78 -6.22 9.34
CA VAL A 36 -5.57 -6.71 10.48
C VAL A 36 -4.69 -6.86 11.72
N ASP A 37 -3.47 -7.40 11.57
CA ASP A 37 -2.53 -7.62 12.66
C ASP A 37 -2.08 -6.31 13.34
N ALA A 38 -2.15 -5.19 12.62
CA ALA A 38 -1.87 -3.87 13.16
C ALA A 38 -2.94 -3.35 14.15
N GLN A 39 -4.09 -4.01 14.26
CA GLN A 39 -5.23 -3.57 15.06
C GLN A 39 -5.18 -4.07 16.51
N GLY A 40 -6.04 -3.52 17.36
CA GLY A 40 -6.28 -4.03 18.71
C GLY A 40 -5.28 -3.57 19.79
N HIS A 41 -4.30 -2.74 19.43
CA HIS A 41 -3.24 -2.31 20.35
C HIS A 41 -3.06 -0.79 20.34
N PRO A 42 -2.70 -0.16 21.47
CA PRO A 42 -2.31 1.24 21.50
C PRO A 42 -1.06 1.51 20.64
N VAL A 43 -1.01 2.68 20.01
CA VAL A 43 0.12 3.15 19.19
C VAL A 43 0.57 4.52 19.65
N ASP A 44 1.89 4.74 19.64
CA ASP A 44 2.48 6.05 19.91
C ASP A 44 2.79 6.78 18.60
N ILE A 45 2.06 7.86 18.35
CA ILE A 45 2.27 8.75 17.20
C ILE A 45 3.12 9.98 17.53
N GLY A 46 3.67 10.10 18.75
CA GLY A 46 4.60 11.17 19.13
C GLY A 46 3.97 12.55 19.34
N GLY A 47 2.66 12.62 19.60
CA GLY A 47 1.94 13.89 19.84
C GLY A 47 0.44 13.73 19.60
N TYR A 48 -0.30 14.83 19.67
CA TYR A 48 -1.74 14.86 19.37
C TYR A 48 -2.08 15.88 18.27
N TYR A 49 -1.94 17.17 18.56
CA TYR A 49 -2.20 18.23 17.56
C TYR A 49 -1.14 18.33 16.46
N ARG A 50 0.08 17.88 16.76
CA ARG A 50 1.20 17.84 15.83
C ARG A 50 2.03 16.58 16.12
N PRO A 51 1.57 15.40 15.66
CA PRO A 51 2.28 14.15 15.90
C PRO A 51 3.61 14.12 15.13
N ASP A 52 4.47 13.18 15.49
CA ASP A 52 5.71 12.91 14.76
C ASP A 52 5.38 12.24 13.42
N ALA A 53 5.80 12.86 12.32
CA ALA A 53 5.44 12.40 10.98
C ALA A 53 6.01 11.01 10.66
N ALA A 54 7.19 10.67 11.17
CA ALA A 54 7.80 9.37 10.93
C ALA A 54 7.05 8.27 11.68
N LYS A 55 6.71 8.51 12.96
CA LYS A 55 5.88 7.58 13.75
C LYS A 55 4.51 7.37 13.11
N VAL A 56 3.85 8.44 12.68
CA VAL A 56 2.56 8.34 11.96
C VAL A 56 2.72 7.54 10.68
N ALA A 57 3.75 7.81 9.86
CA ALA A 57 3.97 7.07 8.62
C ALA A 57 4.15 5.56 8.88
N THR A 58 4.92 5.18 9.91
CA THR A 58 5.09 3.77 10.29
C THR A 58 3.79 3.13 10.74
N VAL A 59 3.01 3.80 11.60
CA VAL A 59 1.73 3.28 12.10
C VAL A 59 0.68 3.16 10.99
N MET A 60 0.61 4.15 10.10
CA MET A 60 -0.42 4.23 9.05
C MET A 60 -0.08 3.42 7.79
N ARG A 61 1.15 2.94 7.66
CA ARG A 61 1.61 2.08 6.55
C ARG A 61 2.14 0.74 7.08
N PRO A 62 1.35 -0.04 7.84
CA PRO A 62 1.87 -1.22 8.55
C PRO A 62 2.15 -2.41 7.63
N SER A 63 1.53 -2.45 6.44
CA SER A 63 1.75 -3.51 5.46
C SER A 63 3.02 -3.25 4.66
N LYS A 64 4.09 -3.98 5.00
CA LYS A 64 5.35 -3.95 4.24
C LYS A 64 5.14 -4.43 2.81
N THR A 65 4.30 -5.45 2.62
CA THR A 65 4.02 -6.03 1.32
C THR A 65 3.34 -5.00 0.42
N PHE A 66 2.30 -4.33 0.91
CA PHE A 66 1.63 -3.27 0.16
C PHE A 66 2.57 -2.10 -0.15
N ASN A 67 3.32 -1.63 0.84
CA ASN A 67 4.28 -0.54 0.64
C ASN A 67 5.31 -0.87 -0.44
N SER A 68 5.86 -2.09 -0.44
CA SER A 68 6.85 -2.50 -1.45
C SER A 68 6.29 -2.45 -2.87
N VAL A 69 5.02 -2.80 -3.06
CA VAL A 69 4.37 -2.74 -4.38
C VAL A 69 4.17 -1.29 -4.81
N ILE A 70 3.74 -0.41 -3.92
CA ILE A 70 3.58 1.02 -4.22
C ILE A 70 4.92 1.72 -4.46
N ASP A 71 5.93 1.43 -3.64
CA ASP A 71 7.27 2.05 -3.75
C ASP A 71 8.00 1.59 -5.05
N SER A 72 7.59 0.46 -5.65
CA SER A 72 8.08 0.01 -6.96
C SER A 72 7.46 0.75 -8.15
N LEU A 73 6.35 1.47 -7.94
CA LEU A 73 5.73 2.34 -8.94
C LEU A 73 6.44 3.70 -8.91
N ALA A 74 7.54 3.81 -9.66
CA ALA A 74 8.35 5.02 -9.77
C ALA A 74 8.79 5.26 -11.21
#